data_AF-F9Z4T1-F1
#
_entry.id   AF-F9Z4T1-F1
#
_cell.length_a   1.000
_cell.length_b   1.000
_cell.length_c   1.000
_cell.angle_alpha   90.00
_cell.angle_beta   90.00
_cell.angle_gamma   90.00
#
_symmetry.space_group_name_H-M   'P 1'
#
loop_
_entity.id
_entity.type
_entity.pdbx_description
1 polymer ?
#
loop_
_entity_poly.entity_id
_entity_poly.type
_entity_poly.pdbx_seq_one_letter_code
_entity_poly.pdbx_strand_id
1 'polypeptide(L)'
;MWMNSLRLGSIVMFCWLLSGCDTSHTEYVHHGEWVYRNESSHKIEIKGAIISWTILETTTFIMAPTQTYCIDFWSDGVKDITPDAIGFPFEYLPQIECRMTIDDSKTILLEPNKAIRNRSNYQVEKLATNYFRFTYVFTDDNLADLIK
;
A
#
# COMPACT_ATOMS: atom_id res chain seq x y z
N MET A 1 -59.33 2.81 -64.62
CA MET A 1 -57.88 2.52 -64.70
C MET A 1 -57.43 2.20 -63.27
N TRP A 2 -57.42 0.92 -62.89
CA TRP A 2 -56.19 0.10 -62.75
C TRP A 2 -55.25 0.66 -61.67
N MET A 3 -55.31 0.17 -60.43
CA MET A 3 -54.72 -1.07 -59.85
C MET A 3 -53.37 -0.82 -59.15
N ASN A 4 -53.35 -1.21 -57.88
CA ASN A 4 -52.22 -1.75 -57.09
C ASN A 4 -51.06 -0.83 -56.66
N SER A 5 -50.91 -0.69 -55.34
CA SER A 5 -49.98 -1.57 -54.61
C SER A 5 -50.18 -1.49 -53.07
N LEU A 6 -50.50 -2.65 -52.50
CA LEU A 6 -50.27 -3.02 -51.10
C LEU A 6 -48.80 -3.45 -50.95
N ARG A 7 -48.06 -2.93 -49.96
CA ARG A 7 -47.05 -3.67 -49.16
C ARG A 7 -46.85 -2.92 -47.83
N LEU A 8 -47.27 -3.44 -46.67
CA LEU A 8 -46.60 -4.47 -45.85
C LEU A 8 -45.13 -4.18 -45.57
N GLY A 9 -44.80 -3.97 -44.29
CA GLY A 9 -43.50 -4.38 -43.74
C GLY A 9 -42.93 -3.51 -42.63
N SER A 10 -43.06 -3.99 -41.39
CA SER A 10 -42.05 -3.95 -40.30
C SER A 10 -41.58 -2.58 -39.80
N ILE A 11 -41.81 -2.20 -38.53
CA ILE A 11 -41.09 -2.66 -37.30
C ILE A 11 -39.57 -2.77 -37.54
N VAL A 12 -38.78 -2.34 -36.55
CA VAL A 12 -37.31 -2.31 -36.50
C VAL A 12 -36.79 -1.00 -37.10
N MET A 13 -36.11 -0.10 -36.38
CA MET A 13 -35.10 -0.31 -35.35
C MET A 13 -35.08 0.92 -34.44
N PHE A 14 -35.75 0.82 -33.29
CA PHE A 14 -35.29 1.54 -32.11
C PHE A 14 -34.03 0.82 -31.63
N CYS A 15 -33.15 1.56 -30.96
CA CYS A 15 -31.79 1.18 -30.55
C CYS A 15 -30.75 1.55 -31.61
N TRP A 16 -29.76 2.34 -31.19
CA TRP A 16 -28.31 2.21 -31.39
C TRP A 16 -27.61 3.58 -31.25
N LEU A 17 -27.97 4.33 -30.19
CA LEU A 17 -27.14 5.41 -29.65
C LEU A 17 -26.93 5.21 -28.14
N LEU A 18 -26.80 3.95 -27.73
CA LEU A 18 -25.95 3.63 -26.58
C LEU A 18 -24.53 3.58 -27.13
N SER A 19 -23.95 4.76 -27.38
CA SER A 19 -22.50 4.88 -27.40
C SER A 19 -22.07 4.39 -26.03
N GLY A 20 -21.56 3.16 -25.98
CA GLY A 20 -21.02 2.59 -24.77
C GLY A 20 -19.95 3.53 -24.25
N CYS A 21 -20.28 4.27 -23.18
CA CYS A 21 -19.28 4.46 -22.15
C CYS A 21 -18.92 3.05 -21.75
N ASP A 22 -17.75 2.60 -22.20
CA ASP A 22 -17.17 1.37 -21.73
C ASP A 22 -16.80 1.58 -20.25
N THR A 23 -17.79 1.47 -19.37
CA THR A 23 -17.62 1.48 -17.92
C THR A 23 -17.04 0.15 -17.43
N SER A 24 -16.48 -0.68 -18.31
CA SER A 24 -15.92 -1.99 -17.93
C SER A 24 -14.51 -1.90 -17.35
N HIS A 25 -13.88 -0.73 -17.29
CA HIS A 25 -12.77 -0.53 -16.37
C HIS A 25 -13.34 -0.42 -14.96
N THR A 26 -13.64 -1.55 -14.35
CA THR A 26 -13.62 -1.63 -12.88
C THR A 26 -12.17 -1.36 -12.49
N GLU A 27 -11.84 -0.11 -12.20
CA GLU A 27 -10.58 0.25 -11.57
C GLU A 27 -10.53 -0.49 -10.23
N TYR A 28 -9.61 -1.45 -10.12
CA TYR A 28 -9.40 -2.15 -8.86
C TYR A 28 -8.40 -1.34 -8.06
N VAL A 29 -8.75 -1.04 -6.81
CA VAL A 29 -7.86 -0.34 -5.90
C VAL A 29 -7.08 -1.38 -5.08
N HIS A 30 -5.76 -1.24 -5.07
CA HIS A 30 -4.87 -1.98 -4.19
C HIS A 30 -4.63 -1.18 -2.93
N HIS A 31 -4.70 -1.85 -1.78
CA HIS A 31 -4.47 -1.25 -0.48
C HIS A 31 -3.43 -2.04 0.29
N GLY A 32 -2.36 -1.35 0.67
CA GLY A 32 -1.35 -1.86 1.60
C GLY A 32 -1.34 -1.04 2.87
N GLU A 33 -1.64 -1.66 4.00
CA GLU A 33 -1.53 -1.04 5.32
C GLU A 33 -0.27 -1.56 6.03
N TRP A 34 0.70 -0.68 6.28
CA TRP A 34 1.93 -0.99 7.01
C TRP A 34 1.80 -0.51 8.45
N VAL A 35 1.70 -1.46 9.38
CA VAL A 35 1.45 -1.23 10.80
C VAL A 35 2.71 -1.47 11.61
N TYR A 36 3.14 -0.46 12.35
CA TYR A 36 4.28 -0.51 13.24
C TYR A 36 3.79 -0.45 14.68
N ARG A 37 4.05 -1.49 15.46
CA ARG A 37 3.62 -1.56 16.86
C ARG A 37 4.83 -1.49 17.77
N ASN A 38 4.83 -0.53 18.69
CA ASN A 38 5.86 -0.46 19.70
C ASN A 38 5.43 -1.24 20.94
N GLU A 39 5.84 -2.50 21.04
CA GLU A 39 5.66 -3.33 22.24
C GLU A 39 6.92 -3.35 23.13
N SER A 40 7.93 -2.54 22.81
CA SER A 40 9.12 -2.34 23.63
C SER A 40 8.88 -1.32 24.74
N SER A 41 9.81 -1.28 25.69
CA SER A 41 9.87 -0.28 26.76
C SER A 41 10.46 1.07 26.30
N HIS A 42 10.94 1.17 25.06
CA HIS A 42 11.67 2.31 24.54
C HIS A 42 10.79 3.25 23.71
N LYS A 43 11.17 4.53 23.65
CA LYS A 43 10.66 5.46 22.64
C LYS A 43 11.45 5.27 21.35
N ILE A 44 10.74 5.16 20.23
CA ILE A 44 11.34 4.91 18.91
C ILE A 44 10.96 6.05 17.97
N GLU A 45 11.95 6.71 17.40
CA GLU A 45 11.80 7.61 16.24
C GLU A 45 12.36 6.92 15.00
N ILE A 46 11.64 6.97 13.89
CA ILE A 46 12.06 6.40 12.61
C ILE A 46 11.95 7.47 11.54
N LYS A 47 13.04 7.65 10.79
CA LYS A 47 13.14 8.57 9.67
C LYS A 47 13.39 7.81 8.37
N GLY A 48 12.83 8.33 7.27
CA GLY A 48 13.08 7.84 5.92
C GLY A 48 12.06 6.80 5.43
N ALA A 49 10.91 6.68 6.11
CA ALA A 49 9.81 5.86 5.62
C ALA A 49 9.13 6.56 4.45
N ILE A 50 9.08 5.92 3.29
CA ILE A 50 8.38 6.39 2.10
C ILE A 50 6.87 6.35 2.39
N ILE A 51 6.18 7.47 2.17
CA ILE A 51 4.72 7.60 2.30
C ILE A 51 4.03 7.90 0.97
N SER A 52 4.79 8.27 -0.06
CA SER A 52 4.28 8.38 -1.43
C SER A 52 5.35 8.00 -2.45
N TRP A 53 5.06 6.96 -3.23
CA TRP A 53 5.95 6.49 -4.29
C TRP A 53 5.96 7.39 -5.52
N THR A 54 4.86 8.10 -5.77
CA THR A 54 4.70 8.98 -6.95
C THR A 54 5.65 10.18 -6.89
N ILE A 55 5.84 10.75 -5.71
CA ILE A 55 6.69 11.93 -5.50
C ILE A 55 7.91 11.63 -4.61
N LEU A 56 8.10 10.36 -4.24
CA LEU A 56 9.14 9.90 -3.31
C LEU A 56 9.17 10.69 -1.99
N GLU A 57 7.99 10.99 -1.45
CA GLU A 57 7.86 11.67 -0.16
C GLU A 57 8.19 10.71 0.98
N THR A 58 8.94 11.20 1.96
CA THR A 58 9.30 10.44 3.16
C THR A 58 8.81 11.15 4.41
N THR A 59 8.58 10.37 5.46
CA THR A 59 8.17 10.87 6.77
C THR A 59 9.16 10.50 7.88
N THR A 60 8.99 11.18 9.01
CA THR A 60 9.54 10.80 10.30
C THR A 60 8.38 10.58 11.26
N PHE A 61 8.38 9.46 11.99
CA PHE A 61 7.36 9.17 13.00
C PHE A 61 7.99 8.72 14.31
N ILE A 62 7.30 9.02 15.40
CA ILE A 62 7.73 8.72 16.76
C ILE A 62 6.65 7.87 17.43
N MET A 63 7.06 6.80 18.10
CA MET A 63 6.20 5.92 18.87
C MET A 63 6.76 5.78 20.29
N ALA A 64 5.99 6.25 21.27
CA ALA A 64 6.18 5.85 22.66
C ALA A 64 5.79 4.37 22.87
N PRO A 65 6.18 3.74 24.00
CA PRO A 65 5.74 2.39 24.34
C PRO A 65 4.22 2.24 24.17
N THR A 66 3.79 1.09 23.65
CA THR A 66 2.40 0.72 23.32
C THR A 66 1.76 1.47 22.14
N GLN A 67 2.42 2.48 21.57
CA GLN A 67 1.89 3.21 20.42
C GLN A 67 2.01 2.41 19.12
N THR A 68 1.11 2.73 18.20
CA THR A 68 1.09 2.17 16.85
C THR A 68 1.12 3.30 15.83
N TYR A 69 1.85 3.11 14.74
CA TYR A 69 1.87 4.00 13.58
C TYR A 69 1.49 3.22 12.33
N CYS A 70 0.71 3.83 11.43
CA CYS A 70 0.28 3.21 10.18
C CYS A 70 0.71 4.05 8.97
N ILE A 71 1.15 3.38 7.92
CA ILE A 71 1.36 3.97 6.59
C ILE A 71 0.46 3.23 5.61
N ASP A 72 -0.40 3.96 4.93
CA ASP A 72 -1.30 3.43 3.91
C ASP A 72 -0.78 3.73 2.51
N PHE A 73 -0.76 2.71 1.67
CA PHE A 73 -0.59 2.84 0.23
C PHE A 73 -1.85 2.45 -0.51
N TRP A 74 -2.28 3.36 -1.37
CA TRP A 74 -3.39 3.16 -2.29
C TRP A 74 -2.87 3.31 -3.71
N SER A 75 -3.19 2.37 -4.58
CA SER A 75 -2.85 2.47 -5.99
C SER A 75 -3.92 1.85 -6.86
N ASP A 76 -4.13 2.43 -8.03
CA ASP A 76 -4.94 1.81 -9.07
C ASP A 76 -4.22 0.58 -9.62
N GLY A 77 -4.97 -0.48 -9.91
CA GLY A 77 -4.38 -1.73 -10.35
C GLY A 77 -5.37 -2.72 -10.96
N VAL A 78 -4.88 -3.95 -11.12
CA VAL A 78 -5.63 -5.07 -11.70
C VAL A 78 -6.42 -5.82 -10.63
N LYS A 79 -7.29 -6.75 -11.04
CA LYS A 79 -8.20 -7.47 -10.15
C LYS A 79 -7.54 -8.14 -8.95
N ASP A 80 -6.35 -8.69 -9.15
CA ASP A 80 -5.63 -9.46 -8.13
C ASP A 80 -4.22 -8.89 -7.94
N ILE A 81 -3.79 -8.78 -6.70
CA ILE A 81 -2.42 -8.39 -6.33
C ILE A 81 -1.85 -9.34 -5.29
N THR A 82 -0.54 -9.58 -5.35
CA THR A 82 0.20 -10.30 -4.32
C THR A 82 0.80 -9.32 -3.30
N PRO A 83 1.03 -9.74 -2.05
CA PRO A 83 1.65 -8.88 -1.04
C PRO A 83 2.96 -8.23 -1.51
N ASP A 84 3.79 -8.97 -2.27
CA ASP A 84 5.09 -8.50 -2.75
C ASP A 84 4.99 -7.33 -3.75
N ALA A 85 3.85 -7.17 -4.42
CA ALA A 85 3.61 -6.07 -5.35
C ALA A 85 3.16 -4.77 -4.67
N ILE A 86 2.80 -4.83 -3.38
CA ILE A 86 2.51 -3.63 -2.58
C ILE A 86 3.83 -2.89 -2.30
N GLY A 87 3.86 -1.57 -2.51
CA GLY A 87 5.04 -0.74 -2.21
C GLY A 87 5.50 -0.88 -0.76
N PHE A 88 6.81 -0.80 -0.51
CA PHE A 88 7.41 -0.99 0.80
C PHE A 88 7.98 0.31 1.39
N PRO A 89 7.54 0.78 2.57
CA PRO A 89 7.99 2.08 3.09
C PRO A 89 9.50 2.20 3.29
N PHE A 90 10.23 1.09 3.41
CA PHE A 90 11.68 1.10 3.67
C PHE A 90 12.53 0.47 2.57
N GLU A 91 11.99 0.40 1.35
CA GLU A 91 12.73 -0.02 0.16
C GLU A 91 14.08 0.71 0.06
N TYR A 92 15.10 0.00 -0.45
CA TYR A 92 16.42 0.61 -0.55
C TYR A 92 16.51 1.54 -1.76
N LEU A 93 16.54 2.84 -1.47
CA LEU A 93 16.85 3.90 -2.42
C LEU A 93 18.11 4.65 -1.95
N PRO A 94 19.19 4.73 -2.75
CA PRO A 94 20.47 5.35 -2.34
C PRO A 94 20.36 6.79 -1.83
N GLN A 95 19.35 7.53 -2.28
CA GLN A 95 19.09 8.92 -1.91
C GLN A 95 18.24 9.07 -0.63
N ILE A 96 17.71 7.98 -0.09
CA ILE A 96 16.90 7.99 1.13
C ILE A 96 17.68 7.31 2.23
N GLU A 97 18.05 8.12 3.22
CA GLU A 97 18.69 7.63 4.43
C GLU A 97 17.64 7.25 5.47
N CYS A 98 17.63 5.98 5.87
CA CYS A 98 16.74 5.47 6.90
C CYS A 98 17.49 5.36 8.23
N ARG A 99 16.98 6.03 9.27
CA ARG A 99 17.59 6.01 10.61
C ARG A 99 16.52 5.73 11.65
N MET A 100 16.97 5.15 12.77
CA MET A 100 16.18 4.95 13.96
C MET A 100 16.86 5.61 15.14
N THR A 101 16.12 6.37 15.94
CA THR A 101 16.60 6.90 17.21
C THR A 101 15.82 6.26 18.35
N ILE A 102 16.53 5.70 19.33
CA ILE A 102 15.96 5.05 20.51
C ILE A 102 16.22 5.93 21.73
N ASP A 103 15.16 6.24 22.49
CA ASP A 103 15.19 7.07 23.70
C ASP A 103 15.97 8.39 23.55
N ASP A 104 15.85 9.03 22.39
CA ASP A 104 16.54 10.30 22.03
C ASP A 104 18.08 10.27 22.13
N SER A 105 18.68 9.10 22.36
CA SER A 105 20.09 9.00 22.74
C SER A 105 20.91 8.21 21.74
N LYS A 106 20.36 7.12 21.19
CA LYS A 106 21.07 6.25 20.26
C LYS A 106 20.43 6.31 18.88
N THR A 107 21.13 6.92 17.93
CA THR A 107 20.74 6.92 16.51
C THR A 107 21.53 5.85 15.75
N ILE A 108 20.82 5.05 14.97
CA ILE A 108 21.36 3.91 14.22
C ILE A 108 20.93 4.05 12.76
N LEU A 109 21.86 3.80 11.84
CA LEU A 109 21.55 3.70 10.43
C LEU A 109 20.91 2.33 10.16
N LEU A 110 19.72 2.32 9.55
CA LEU A 110 19.03 1.09 9.24
C LEU A 110 19.57 0.49 7.94
N GLU A 111 20.27 -0.63 8.05
CA GLU A 111 20.81 -1.35 6.90
C GLU A 111 19.71 -1.99 6.04
N PRO A 112 19.89 -2.04 4.71
CA PRO A 112 18.97 -2.75 3.81
C PRO A 112 18.82 -4.23 4.21
N ASN A 113 17.63 -4.80 4.00
CA ASN A 113 17.34 -6.21 4.25
C ASN A 113 17.54 -6.68 5.71
N LYS A 114 17.56 -5.75 6.68
CA LYS A 114 17.61 -6.06 8.12
C LYS A 114 16.45 -5.40 8.87
N ALA A 115 16.07 -6.01 10.00
CA ALA A 115 15.06 -5.49 10.92
C ALA A 115 13.81 -4.97 10.18
N ILE A 116 13.39 -3.73 10.44
CA ILE A 116 12.25 -3.08 9.79
C ILE A 116 12.42 -2.87 8.28
N ARG A 117 13.66 -2.92 7.75
CA ARG A 117 13.96 -2.83 6.30
C ARG A 117 13.99 -4.18 5.60
N ASN A 118 13.55 -5.26 6.26
CA ASN A 118 13.36 -6.55 5.62
C ASN A 118 11.87 -6.90 5.60
N ARG A 119 11.28 -6.96 4.40
CA ARG A 119 9.88 -7.35 4.21
C ARG A 119 9.56 -8.71 4.82
N SER A 120 10.49 -9.66 4.85
CA SER A 120 10.25 -10.99 5.43
C SER A 120 10.07 -10.97 6.95
N ASN A 121 10.39 -9.86 7.61
CA ASN A 121 10.21 -9.70 9.06
C ASN A 121 8.80 -9.21 9.43
N TYR A 122 7.94 -8.93 8.45
CA TYR A 122 6.57 -8.48 8.68
C TYR A 122 5.63 -9.68 8.72
N GLN A 123 4.70 -9.67 9.66
CA GLN A 123 3.53 -10.53 9.60
C GLN A 123 2.58 -9.99 8.53
N VAL A 124 2.19 -10.84 7.58
CA VAL A 124 1.28 -10.46 6.49
C VAL A 124 -0.10 -11.06 6.72
N GLU A 125 -1.13 -10.22 6.66
CA GLU A 125 -2.54 -10.60 6.76
C GLU A 125 -3.29 -10.14 5.50
N LYS A 126 -4.07 -11.03 4.89
CA LYS A 126 -4.98 -10.67 3.79
C LYS A 126 -6.34 -10.27 4.36
N LEU A 127 -6.70 -9.00 4.24
CA LEU A 127 -7.93 -8.43 4.79
C LEU A 127 -9.07 -8.42 3.77
N ALA A 128 -8.76 -8.25 2.47
CA ALA A 128 -9.70 -8.39 1.36
C ALA A 128 -8.97 -8.83 0.09
N THR A 129 -9.67 -8.93 -1.04
CA THR A 129 -9.10 -9.37 -2.32
C THR A 129 -7.79 -8.66 -2.68
N ASN A 130 -7.78 -7.33 -2.55
CA ASN A 130 -6.65 -6.45 -2.86
C ASN A 130 -6.18 -5.62 -1.65
N TYR A 131 -6.45 -6.10 -0.44
CA TYR A 131 -6.08 -5.42 0.79
C TYR A 131 -5.24 -6.33 1.66
N PHE A 132 -4.00 -5.91 1.90
CA PHE A 132 -3.05 -6.59 2.77
C PHE A 132 -2.57 -5.65 3.88
N ARG A 133 -2.43 -6.23 5.08
CA ARG A 133 -1.78 -5.60 6.22
C ARG A 133 -0.42 -6.25 6.46
N PHE A 134 0.58 -5.42 6.72
CA PHE A 134 1.95 -5.81 7.05
C PHE A 134 2.27 -5.27 8.43
N THR A 135 2.45 -6.15 9.42
CA THR A 135 2.71 -5.75 10.81
C THR A 135 4.16 -6.00 11.19
N TYR A 136 4.88 -4.98 11.64
CA TYR A 136 6.18 -5.09 12.30
C TYR A 136 6.04 -4.70 13.77
N VAL A 137 6.55 -5.55 14.66
CA VAL A 137 6.49 -5.35 16.11
C VAL A 137 7.88 -5.06 16.65
N PHE A 138 8.05 -3.92 17.29
CA PHE A 138 9.24 -3.62 18.08
C PHE A 138 9.12 -4.26 19.45
N THR A 139 10.14 -5.00 19.86
CA THR A 139 10.24 -5.64 21.18
C THR A 139 11.58 -5.29 21.79
N ASP A 140 11.71 -5.38 23.12
CA ASP A 140 13.01 -5.13 23.77
C ASP A 140 14.09 -6.07 23.23
N ASP A 141 13.75 -7.33 22.93
CA ASP A 141 14.68 -8.32 22.39
C ASP A 141 15.23 -7.92 21.01
N ASN A 142 14.38 -7.46 20.08
CA ASN A 142 14.83 -7.11 18.73
C ASN A 142 15.54 -5.75 18.68
N LEU A 143 15.25 -4.87 19.64
CA LEU A 143 15.98 -3.62 19.82
C LEU A 143 17.33 -3.85 20.52
N ALA A 144 17.45 -4.83 21.42
CA ALA A 144 18.70 -5.12 22.12
C ALA A 144 19.86 -5.41 21.16
N ASP A 145 19.59 -6.08 20.04
CA ASP A 145 20.60 -6.34 19.01
C ASP A 145 21.01 -5.09 18.22
N LEU A 146 20.15 -4.07 18.17
CA LEU A 146 20.44 -2.76 17.58
C LEU A 146 21.16 -1.83 18.58
N ILE A 147 20.94 -2.02 19.88
CA ILE A 147 21.48 -1.20 20.96
C ILE A 147 22.87 -1.67 21.44
N LYS A 148 23.38 -2.82 21.00
CA LYS A 148 24.79 -3.20 21.23
C LYS A 148 25.76 -2.22 20.55
#